data_AF-A0A933NHJ6-F1
#
_entry.id   AF-A0A933NHJ6-F1
#
_cell.length_a   1.000
_cell.length_b   1.000
_cell.length_c   1.000
_cell.angle_alpha   90.00
_cell.angle_beta   90.00
_cell.angle_gamma   90.00
#
_symmetry.space_group_name_H-M   'P 1'
#
loop_
_entity.id
_entity.type
_entity.pdbx_description
1 polymer ?
#
loop_
_entity_poly.entity_id
_entity_poly.type
_entity_poly.pdbx_seq_one_letter_code
_entity_poly.pdbx_strand_id
1 'polypeptide(L)'
;MRAATACPGTLGLQLAPLLTSSDALSFTELEGPITPLLKEVFPRLNRSSKLAVERAILGLPAKVETKRQEAALYRRDLLLLQVPTRLLVSRKAKAIRRRLSSSPRGRRLLRDADLSHNDAGFGGASRQESPFAAGHPLKDSGERLHGFFQAHLNGRPELAEVKPLLPDFRLMWSVISQAASDELTEVLPDDGWRSVAAAAQRVARVLDLAKEPDLLDVVRETLLVCSRHPDGGGAGTDTDDESCCVTWGAPRIEAAEGLCRLAWKKETSNERVIRRIQELTEDPAPGVRWAIANGVLQLYDHHRDAMWALIETMTASEIHGFVIGALLTGPLQELAKRYDTRVTRIMLAILARSGKKSVRDIGVGLLTAIHLFRDEVEATTFANSVAKEAGRCARDALLQMDPIRAAIKQGEKPRKRALALMATVVRVAWEGLQEEMRTIDGPASDVAKEQALLLDAAARTVATVVGVHDRADGSEGGSVPRKVDEALFKEIDPIVSHLAAVPLPSATHHLLQALEQFVPIDPRTVFLRLGAVVTSGGSKGGYHAESLGSDLVVRMVRRYLADYRDVLQGDPECRRVLVDVLDVFLHWPNARELSSQLDDIFR
;
A
#
# COMPACT_ATOMS: atom_id res chain seq x y z
N MET A 1 14.71 17.06 -14.80
CA MET A 1 13.78 18.18 -15.09
C MET A 1 14.00 19.40 -14.19
N ARG A 2 14.17 19.29 -12.87
CA ARG A 2 14.44 20.45 -11.98
C ARG A 2 15.62 21.34 -12.44
N ALA A 3 16.75 20.73 -12.82
CA ALA A 3 17.89 21.46 -13.39
C ALA A 3 17.57 22.16 -14.73
N ALA A 4 16.63 21.62 -15.51
CA ALA A 4 16.20 22.19 -16.79
C ALA A 4 15.24 23.37 -16.59
N THR A 5 14.43 23.34 -15.53
CA THR A 5 13.62 24.48 -15.07
C THR A 5 14.49 25.62 -14.55
N ALA A 6 15.59 25.31 -13.85
CA ALA A 6 16.56 26.31 -13.38
C ALA A 6 17.40 26.93 -14.52
N CYS A 7 17.63 26.17 -15.60
CA CYS A 7 18.35 26.60 -16.80
C CYS A 7 17.46 26.53 -18.07
N PRO A 8 16.38 27.33 -18.15
CA PRO A 8 15.35 27.15 -19.18
C PRO A 8 15.80 27.54 -20.59
N GLY A 9 16.89 28.31 -20.71
CA GLY A 9 17.47 28.72 -22.00
C GLY A 9 18.42 27.70 -22.63
N THR A 10 18.84 26.66 -21.90
CA THR A 10 19.80 25.66 -22.38
C THR A 10 19.20 24.26 -22.23
N LEU A 11 19.29 23.69 -21.03
CA LEU A 11 18.79 22.36 -20.71
C LEU A 11 17.25 22.29 -20.83
N GLY A 12 16.54 23.39 -20.52
CA GLY A 12 15.09 23.49 -20.73
C GLY A 12 14.66 23.33 -22.19
N LEU A 13 15.40 23.92 -23.14
CA LEU A 13 15.11 23.77 -24.57
C LEU A 13 15.44 22.36 -25.09
N GLN A 14 16.46 21.71 -24.53
CA GLN A 14 16.78 20.30 -24.84
C GLN A 14 15.66 19.35 -24.39
N LEU A 15 14.94 19.68 -23.31
CA LEU A 15 13.80 18.89 -22.82
C LEU A 15 12.43 19.32 -23.41
N ALA A 16 12.39 20.35 -24.26
CA ALA A 16 11.16 20.79 -24.92
C ALA A 16 10.40 19.69 -25.70
N PRO A 17 11.05 18.67 -26.32
CA PRO A 17 10.32 17.57 -26.95
C PRO A 17 9.38 16.82 -26.01
N LEU A 18 9.68 16.75 -24.71
CA LEU A 18 8.80 16.11 -23.72
C LEU A 18 7.47 16.84 -23.55
N LEU A 19 7.45 18.16 -23.76
CA LEU A 19 6.22 18.97 -23.74
C LEU A 19 5.34 18.75 -24.98
N THR A 20 5.84 18.04 -26.00
CA THR A 20 5.09 17.67 -27.20
C THR A 20 4.65 16.20 -27.20
N SER A 21 5.13 15.40 -26.25
CA SER A 21 4.73 14.00 -26.08
C SER A 21 3.45 13.92 -25.23
N SER A 22 2.40 13.34 -25.78
CA SER A 22 1.16 13.10 -25.02
C SER A 22 1.40 12.17 -23.83
N ASP A 23 2.31 11.22 -23.97
CA ASP A 23 2.52 10.15 -23.00
C ASP A 23 3.29 10.69 -21.80
N ALA A 24 4.24 11.60 -22.04
CA ALA A 24 4.91 12.34 -20.97
C ALA A 24 3.95 13.30 -20.25
N LEU A 25 3.03 13.93 -20.99
CA LEU A 25 2.04 14.86 -20.42
C LEU A 25 0.92 14.13 -19.64
N SER A 26 0.59 12.89 -19.98
CA SER A 26 -0.43 12.08 -19.32
C SER A 26 0.09 11.28 -18.13
N PHE A 27 1.41 11.07 -18.01
CA PHE A 27 2.00 10.27 -16.94
C PHE A 27 1.96 10.99 -15.58
N THR A 28 1.30 10.39 -14.59
CA THR A 28 1.03 10.99 -13.28
C THR A 28 2.31 11.29 -12.49
N GLU A 29 3.33 10.44 -12.59
CA GLU A 29 4.62 10.65 -11.88
C GLU A 29 5.41 11.85 -12.44
N LEU A 30 5.11 12.27 -13.69
CA LEU A 30 5.72 13.45 -14.30
C LEU A 30 4.92 14.73 -14.05
N GLU A 31 3.80 14.65 -13.31
CA GLU A 31 2.94 15.79 -13.00
C GLU A 31 3.68 16.95 -12.35
N GLY A 32 4.37 16.67 -11.24
CA GLY A 32 5.18 17.62 -10.51
C GLY A 32 6.31 18.24 -11.34
N PRO A 33 7.17 17.46 -12.03
CA PRO A 33 8.30 18.03 -12.76
C PRO A 33 7.97 18.66 -14.13
N ILE A 34 6.91 18.23 -14.83
CA ILE A 34 6.60 18.73 -16.19
C ILE A 34 5.91 20.09 -16.18
N THR A 35 5.19 20.40 -15.10
CA THR A 35 4.42 21.64 -14.99
C THR A 35 5.31 22.89 -14.82
N PRO A 36 6.32 22.92 -13.93
CA PRO A 36 7.31 23.99 -13.87
C PRO A 36 8.10 24.11 -15.17
N LEU A 37 8.47 22.96 -15.77
CA LEU A 37 9.19 22.95 -17.05
C LEU A 37 8.35 23.62 -18.13
N LEU A 38 7.06 23.30 -18.22
CA LEU A 38 6.13 23.94 -19.15
C LEU A 38 6.05 25.45 -18.89
N LYS A 39 5.90 25.89 -17.63
CA LYS A 39 5.82 27.31 -17.25
C LYS A 39 7.06 28.11 -17.68
N GLU A 40 8.26 27.57 -17.47
CA GLU A 40 9.53 28.26 -17.73
C GLU A 40 10.03 28.13 -19.18
N VAL A 41 9.79 27.00 -19.84
CA VAL A 41 10.27 26.73 -21.20
C VAL A 41 9.29 27.23 -22.25
N PHE A 42 7.98 27.12 -22.04
CA PHE A 42 6.97 27.51 -23.03
C PHE A 42 7.10 28.96 -23.53
N PRO A 43 7.38 29.98 -22.70
CA PRO A 43 7.58 31.35 -23.17
C PRO A 43 8.70 31.48 -24.21
N ARG A 44 9.75 30.65 -24.08
CA ARG A 44 10.96 30.66 -24.91
C ARG A 44 10.84 29.88 -26.21
N LEU A 45 9.75 29.12 -26.39
CA LEU A 45 9.50 28.36 -27.62
C LEU A 45 9.08 29.28 -28.78
N ASN A 46 9.47 28.89 -29.99
CA ASN A 46 9.00 29.51 -31.23
C ASN A 46 7.51 29.17 -31.47
N ARG A 47 6.90 29.86 -32.44
CA ARG A 47 5.45 29.75 -32.71
C ARG A 47 5.04 28.32 -33.11
N SER A 48 5.84 27.62 -33.91
CA SER A 48 5.56 26.23 -34.33
C SER A 48 5.61 25.26 -33.16
N SER A 49 6.60 25.38 -32.28
CA SER A 49 6.75 24.53 -31.09
C SER A 49 5.65 24.80 -30.06
N LYS A 50 5.25 26.06 -29.86
CA LYS A 50 4.09 26.41 -29.01
C LYS A 50 2.81 25.72 -29.50
N LEU A 51 2.56 25.74 -30.81
CA LEU A 51 1.41 25.06 -31.41
C LEU A 51 1.47 23.53 -31.25
N ALA A 52 2.66 22.93 -31.34
CA ALA A 52 2.84 21.49 -31.12
C ALA A 52 2.53 21.09 -29.67
N VAL A 53 3.03 21.84 -28.69
CA VAL A 53 2.73 21.64 -27.26
C VAL A 53 1.24 21.81 -26.99
N GLU A 54 0.62 22.88 -27.50
CA GLU A 54 -0.82 23.11 -27.33
C GLU A 54 -1.67 22.00 -27.95
N ARG A 55 -1.25 21.45 -29.10
CA ARG A 55 -1.94 20.32 -29.73
C ARG A 55 -1.83 19.05 -28.88
N ALA A 56 -0.66 18.77 -28.31
CA ALA A 56 -0.44 17.63 -27.43
C ALA A 56 -1.33 17.71 -26.18
N ILE A 57 -1.35 18.87 -25.51
CA ILE A 57 -2.19 19.10 -24.32
C ILE A 57 -3.69 18.96 -24.66
N LEU A 58 -4.15 19.58 -25.76
CA LEU A 58 -5.56 19.51 -26.17
C LEU A 58 -6.01 18.09 -26.56
N GLY A 59 -5.08 17.22 -26.97
CA GLY A 59 -5.34 15.85 -27.41
C GLY A 59 -5.43 14.83 -26.28
N LEU A 60 -5.05 15.16 -25.05
CA LEU A 60 -5.03 14.22 -23.92
C LEU A 60 -6.35 13.47 -23.71
N PRO A 61 -7.54 14.12 -23.72
CA PRO A 61 -8.80 13.43 -23.45
C PRO A 61 -9.25 12.46 -24.54
N ALA A 62 -8.68 12.55 -25.75
CA ALA A 62 -9.04 11.70 -26.89
C ALA A 62 -8.25 10.38 -26.94
N LYS A 63 -7.24 10.21 -26.07
CA LYS A 63 -6.33 9.05 -26.07
C LYS A 63 -6.61 8.04 -24.96
N VAL A 64 -7.67 8.25 -24.17
CA VAL A 64 -7.89 7.51 -22.92
C VAL A 64 -9.30 6.91 -22.91
N GLU A 65 -9.43 5.69 -22.40
CA GLU A 65 -10.72 4.99 -22.20
C GLU A 65 -11.69 5.81 -21.33
N THR A 66 -13.01 5.60 -21.53
CA THR A 66 -14.10 6.39 -20.93
C THR A 66 -14.00 6.51 -19.41
N LYS A 67 -13.55 5.46 -18.70
CA LYS A 67 -13.39 5.44 -17.23
C LYS A 67 -12.32 6.40 -16.70
N ARG A 68 -11.37 6.83 -17.55
CA ARG A 68 -10.27 7.73 -17.18
C ARG A 68 -10.36 9.09 -17.90
N GLN A 69 -11.48 9.36 -18.57
CA GLN A 69 -11.69 10.56 -19.37
C GLN A 69 -11.71 11.83 -18.50
N GLU A 70 -12.24 11.75 -17.28
CA GLU A 70 -12.25 12.88 -16.34
C GLU A 70 -10.85 13.27 -15.85
N ALA A 71 -9.99 12.29 -15.56
CA ALA A 71 -8.60 12.53 -15.19
C ALA A 71 -7.80 13.16 -16.36
N ALA A 72 -8.03 12.71 -17.59
CA ALA A 72 -7.40 13.31 -18.77
C ALA A 72 -7.88 14.75 -19.05
N LEU A 73 -9.16 15.04 -18.77
CA LEU A 73 -9.72 16.40 -18.84
C LEU A 73 -9.14 17.30 -17.75
N TYR A 74 -9.04 16.79 -16.52
CA TYR A 74 -8.37 17.46 -15.39
C TYR A 74 -6.94 17.84 -15.79
N ARG A 75 -6.18 16.87 -16.33
CA ARG A 75 -4.78 17.06 -16.72
C ARG A 75 -4.59 18.11 -17.82
N ARG A 76 -5.45 18.09 -18.85
CA ARG A 76 -5.46 19.12 -19.90
C ARG A 76 -5.70 20.51 -19.30
N ASP A 77 -6.71 20.62 -18.44
CA ASP A 77 -7.14 21.90 -17.89
C ASP A 77 -6.08 22.50 -16.97
N LEU A 78 -5.40 21.65 -16.18
CA LEU A 78 -4.25 22.01 -15.37
C LEU A 78 -3.11 22.58 -16.22
N LEU A 79 -2.63 21.84 -17.22
CA LEU A 79 -1.49 22.24 -18.06
C LEU A 79 -1.78 23.53 -18.85
N LEU A 80 -3.02 23.73 -19.31
CA LEU A 80 -3.43 24.97 -19.97
C LEU A 80 -3.45 26.16 -19.01
N LEU A 81 -3.75 25.96 -17.73
CA LEU A 81 -3.73 26.99 -16.69
C LEU A 81 -2.31 27.41 -16.27
N GLN A 82 -1.29 26.68 -16.68
CA GLN A 82 0.12 26.98 -16.40
C GLN A 82 0.75 27.92 -17.44
N VAL A 83 0.12 28.08 -18.61
CA VAL A 83 0.63 28.90 -19.73
C VAL A 83 -0.19 30.19 -19.93
N PRO A 84 0.34 31.40 -19.63
CA PRO A 84 -0.38 32.66 -19.76
C PRO A 84 -1.16 32.82 -21.08
N THR A 85 -2.39 33.32 -21.02
CA THR A 85 -3.31 33.42 -22.18
C THR A 85 -2.69 34.17 -23.37
N ARG A 86 -1.83 35.16 -23.09
CA ARG A 86 -1.08 35.95 -24.08
C ARG A 86 -0.05 35.13 -24.86
N LEU A 87 0.49 34.07 -24.27
CA LEU A 87 1.54 33.22 -24.86
C LEU A 87 0.98 32.06 -25.69
N LEU A 88 -0.27 31.67 -25.44
CA LEU A 88 -0.96 30.68 -26.26
C LEU A 88 -1.14 31.18 -27.70
N VAL A 89 -1.17 30.27 -28.66
CA VAL A 89 -1.29 30.54 -30.09
C VAL A 89 -2.65 30.05 -30.62
N SER A 90 -3.12 28.88 -30.17
CA SER A 90 -4.39 28.28 -30.61
C SER A 90 -5.61 29.02 -30.04
N ARG A 91 -6.59 29.28 -30.92
CA ARG A 91 -7.89 29.84 -30.51
C ARG A 91 -8.61 28.93 -29.51
N LYS A 92 -8.49 27.60 -29.67
CA LYS A 92 -9.14 26.60 -28.80
C LYS A 92 -8.52 26.59 -27.40
N ALA A 93 -7.18 26.60 -27.30
CA ALA A 93 -6.48 26.69 -26.02
C ALA A 93 -6.80 27.99 -25.27
N LYS A 94 -6.82 29.13 -25.98
CA LYS A 94 -7.20 30.45 -25.41
C LYS A 94 -8.63 30.48 -24.89
N ALA A 95 -9.58 29.84 -25.58
CA ALA A 95 -10.97 29.80 -25.17
C ALA A 95 -11.14 28.97 -23.88
N ILE A 96 -10.54 27.78 -23.83
CA ILE A 96 -10.59 26.90 -22.65
C ILE A 96 -9.92 27.57 -21.45
N ARG A 97 -8.71 28.12 -21.61
CA ARG A 97 -8.01 28.81 -20.52
C ARG A 97 -8.80 29.99 -19.97
N ARG A 98 -9.41 30.83 -20.83
CA ARG A 98 -10.23 31.97 -20.40
C ARG A 98 -11.44 31.52 -19.58
N ARG A 99 -12.16 30.50 -20.06
CA ARG A 99 -13.29 29.91 -19.33
C ARG A 99 -12.88 29.34 -17.97
N LEU A 100 -11.73 28.67 -17.91
CA LEU A 100 -11.22 28.09 -16.66
C LEU A 100 -10.81 29.18 -15.67
N SER A 101 -10.10 30.21 -16.13
CA SER A 101 -9.62 31.33 -15.29
C SER A 101 -10.76 32.08 -14.59
N SER A 102 -11.96 32.11 -15.18
CA SER A 102 -13.15 32.74 -14.59
C SER A 102 -14.01 31.80 -13.73
N SER A 103 -13.68 30.50 -13.67
CA SER A 103 -14.50 29.49 -12.99
C SER A 103 -13.94 29.11 -11.60
N PRO A 104 -14.80 28.75 -10.63
CA PRO A 104 -14.36 28.21 -9.33
C PRO A 104 -13.46 26.98 -9.48
N ARG A 105 -13.76 26.09 -10.44
CA ARG A 105 -12.96 24.91 -10.77
C ARG A 105 -11.54 25.28 -11.21
N GLY A 106 -11.36 26.30 -12.05
CA GLY A 106 -10.02 26.72 -12.49
C GLY A 106 -9.20 27.39 -11.38
N ARG A 107 -9.85 28.10 -10.45
CA ARG A 107 -9.19 28.61 -9.23
C ARG A 107 -8.72 27.48 -8.31
N ARG A 108 -9.53 26.43 -8.13
CA ARG A 108 -9.15 25.23 -7.39
C ARG A 108 -8.00 24.48 -8.08
N LEU A 109 -8.04 24.31 -9.39
CA LEU A 109 -6.98 23.64 -10.16
C LEU A 109 -5.63 24.36 -10.05
N LEU A 110 -5.61 25.70 -10.07
CA LEU A 110 -4.38 26.46 -9.85
C LEU A 110 -3.83 26.24 -8.43
N ARG A 111 -4.71 26.18 -7.43
CA ARG A 111 -4.35 25.85 -6.04
C ARG A 111 -3.80 24.41 -5.94
N ASP A 112 -4.44 23.43 -6.57
CA ASP A 112 -4.02 22.02 -6.56
C ASP A 112 -2.67 21.81 -7.31
N ALA A 113 -2.42 22.57 -8.39
CA ALA A 113 -1.15 22.53 -9.12
C ALA A 113 0.02 23.05 -8.31
N ASP A 114 -0.20 24.11 -7.53
CA ASP A 114 0.81 24.68 -6.65
C ASP A 114 1.07 23.75 -5.44
N LEU A 115 0.09 22.92 -5.06
CA LEU A 115 0.23 21.88 -4.03
C LEU A 115 0.98 20.62 -4.52
N SER A 116 0.93 20.27 -5.81
CA SER A 116 1.67 19.11 -6.36
C SER A 116 3.15 19.40 -6.69
N HIS A 117 3.58 20.67 -6.55
CA HIS A 117 4.95 21.13 -6.81
C HIS A 117 5.93 20.90 -5.67
N ASN A 118 5.45 20.54 -4.48
CA ASN A 118 6.30 20.15 -3.38
C ASN A 118 6.03 18.68 -3.09
N ASP A 119 7.06 17.86 -3.34
CA ASP A 119 7.20 16.42 -3.09
C ASP A 119 5.94 15.65 -2.66
N ALA A 120 5.70 14.54 -3.36
CA ALA A 120 5.04 13.38 -2.77
C ALA A 120 5.73 13.03 -1.44
N GLY A 121 5.20 13.58 -0.36
CA GLY A 121 5.83 13.63 0.94
C GLY A 121 5.11 14.65 1.81
N PHE A 122 4.60 14.17 2.95
CA PHE A 122 4.15 14.97 4.09
C PHE A 122 4.72 16.40 4.11
N GLY A 123 3.86 17.43 4.04
CA GLY A 123 4.18 18.79 4.52
C GLY A 123 4.49 19.89 3.50
N GLY A 124 4.09 19.75 2.23
CA GLY A 124 4.42 20.71 1.18
C GLY A 124 3.29 21.63 0.69
N ALA A 125 2.53 22.34 1.55
CA ALA A 125 1.63 23.38 1.04
C ALA A 125 2.43 24.59 0.51
N SER A 126 2.16 25.03 -0.72
CA SER A 126 2.71 26.25 -1.30
C SER A 126 2.30 27.49 -0.50
N ARG A 127 3.30 28.22 0.00
CA ARG A 127 3.17 29.41 0.85
C ARG A 127 2.39 30.52 0.12
N GLN A 128 1.23 30.92 0.61
CA GLN A 128 0.69 32.23 0.30
C GLN A 128 1.62 33.29 0.92
N GLU A 129 1.87 34.38 0.19
CA GLU A 129 2.59 35.50 0.78
C GLU A 129 1.77 36.01 1.97
N SER A 130 2.39 35.95 3.16
CA SER A 130 1.80 36.48 4.38
C SER A 130 1.43 37.95 4.15
N PRO A 131 0.22 38.40 4.52
CA PRO A 131 -0.19 39.80 4.45
C PRO A 131 0.63 40.69 5.38
N PHE A 132 1.39 40.09 6.30
CA PHE A 132 2.30 40.79 7.19
C PHE A 132 3.65 41.08 6.51
N ALA A 133 4.16 42.30 6.73
CA ALA A 133 5.50 42.69 6.29
C ALA A 133 6.59 41.85 6.98
N ALA A 134 7.77 41.76 6.36
CA ALA A 134 8.93 41.14 7.00
C ALA A 134 9.30 41.90 8.30
N GLY A 135 9.60 41.17 9.38
CA GLY A 135 9.84 41.74 10.71
C GLY A 135 8.59 41.97 11.55
N HIS A 136 7.40 41.60 11.05
CA HIS A 136 6.19 41.59 11.86
C HIS A 136 6.23 40.40 12.83
N PRO A 137 6.00 40.60 14.15
CA PRO A 137 6.13 39.54 15.15
C PRO A 137 5.33 38.26 14.82
N LEU A 138 4.10 38.41 14.30
CA LEU A 138 3.27 37.26 13.91
C LEU A 138 3.82 36.48 12.72
N LYS A 139 4.45 37.17 11.77
CA LYS A 139 5.08 36.51 10.64
C LYS A 139 6.26 35.72 11.15
N ASP A 140 7.19 36.37 11.84
CA ASP A 140 8.44 35.76 12.30
C ASP A 140 8.18 34.56 13.24
N SER A 141 7.20 34.66 14.14
CA SER A 141 6.76 33.54 14.98
C SER A 141 6.15 32.40 14.14
N GLY A 142 5.31 32.72 13.15
CA GLY A 142 4.77 31.72 12.22
C GLY A 142 5.87 31.00 11.43
N GLU A 143 6.91 31.71 10.99
CA GLU A 143 8.06 31.14 10.28
C GLU A 143 8.89 30.22 11.17
N ARG A 144 9.13 30.60 12.43
CA ARG A 144 9.84 29.76 13.41
C ARG A 144 9.08 28.48 13.72
N LEU A 145 7.77 28.57 13.97
CA LEU A 145 6.92 27.40 14.21
C LEU A 145 6.86 26.48 12.98
N HIS A 146 6.81 27.05 11.77
CA HIS A 146 6.90 26.28 10.54
C HIS A 146 8.25 25.57 10.39
N GLY A 147 9.36 26.27 10.66
CA GLY A 147 10.70 25.69 10.62
C GLY A 147 10.86 24.53 11.61
N PHE A 148 10.32 24.68 12.82
CA PHE A 148 10.25 23.61 13.80
C PHE A 148 9.44 22.41 13.30
N PHE A 149 8.25 22.65 12.73
CA PHE A 149 7.45 21.60 12.12
C PHE A 149 8.22 20.80 11.06
N GLN A 150 8.91 21.49 10.14
CA GLN A 150 9.69 20.86 9.07
C GLN A 150 10.86 20.02 9.62
N ALA A 151 11.51 20.48 10.69
CA ALA A 151 12.59 19.74 11.35
C ALA A 151 12.12 18.43 12.00
N HIS A 152 10.84 18.34 12.38
CA HIS A 152 10.27 17.20 13.11
C HIS A 152 9.06 16.57 12.40
N LEU A 153 9.13 16.39 11.07
CA LEU A 153 8.07 15.72 10.31
C LEU A 153 7.79 14.29 10.82
N ASN A 154 8.85 13.47 10.88
CA ASN A 154 8.81 12.07 11.33
C ASN A 154 9.45 11.86 12.71
N GLY A 155 10.13 12.89 13.21
CA GLY A 155 10.86 12.85 14.47
C GLY A 155 9.99 13.13 15.69
N ARG A 156 10.57 12.84 16.85
CA ARG A 156 10.03 13.23 18.15
C ARG A 156 10.89 14.35 18.73
N PRO A 157 10.34 15.55 18.99
CA PRO A 157 11.09 16.62 19.63
C PRO A 157 11.44 16.31 21.08
N GLU A 158 12.55 16.88 21.55
CA GLU A 158 12.96 16.88 22.95
C GLU A 158 12.42 18.11 23.70
N LEU A 159 12.34 18.03 25.03
CA LEU A 159 11.83 19.13 25.84
C LEU A 159 12.70 20.40 25.70
N ALA A 160 14.01 20.25 25.56
CA ALA A 160 14.93 21.37 25.39
C ALA A 160 14.71 22.13 24.07
N GLU A 161 14.25 21.45 23.02
CA GLU A 161 13.99 22.02 21.70
C GLU A 161 12.69 22.82 21.65
N VAL A 162 11.69 22.44 22.47
CA VAL A 162 10.35 23.07 22.45
C VAL A 162 10.20 24.21 23.44
N LYS A 163 10.97 24.24 24.54
CA LYS A 163 10.93 25.34 25.53
C LYS A 163 11.11 26.73 24.90
N PRO A 164 12.07 26.95 23.97
CA PRO A 164 12.24 28.25 23.34
C PRO A 164 11.06 28.72 22.49
N LEU A 165 10.13 27.82 22.12
CA LEU A 165 8.95 28.15 21.31
C LEU A 165 7.79 28.72 22.14
N LEU A 166 7.85 28.69 23.47
CA LEU A 166 6.76 29.18 24.33
C LEU A 166 6.35 30.64 24.01
N PRO A 167 7.27 31.60 23.80
CA PRO A 167 6.89 32.97 23.42
C PRO A 167 6.15 33.03 22.07
N ASP A 168 6.58 32.22 21.09
CA ASP A 168 5.95 32.15 19.76
C ASP A 168 4.53 31.57 19.87
N PHE A 169 4.34 30.51 20.64
CA PHE A 169 3.02 29.95 20.93
C PHE A 169 2.13 30.93 21.68
N ARG A 170 2.63 31.65 22.69
CA ARG A 170 1.86 32.68 23.42
C ARG A 170 1.43 33.82 22.50
N LEU A 171 2.32 34.26 21.61
CA LEU A 171 1.99 35.32 20.66
C LEU A 171 0.91 34.86 19.68
N MET A 172 1.08 33.68 19.06
CA MET A 172 0.07 33.10 18.17
C MET A 172 -1.26 32.87 18.89
N TRP A 173 -1.22 32.33 20.11
CA TRP A 173 -2.38 32.11 20.95
C TRP A 173 -3.11 33.41 21.27
N SER A 174 -2.40 34.50 21.57
CA SER A 174 -3.02 35.80 21.89
C SER A 174 -3.89 36.36 20.78
N VAL A 175 -3.58 36.02 19.52
CA VAL A 175 -4.37 36.41 18.34
C VAL A 175 -5.53 35.44 18.15
N ILE A 176 -5.26 34.13 18.27
CA ILE A 176 -6.23 33.06 18.05
C ILE A 176 -7.33 33.03 19.12
N SER A 177 -7.00 33.32 20.39
CA SER A 177 -7.91 33.19 21.52
C SER A 177 -8.99 34.27 21.57
N GLN A 178 -8.83 35.37 20.83
CA GLN A 178 -9.76 36.49 20.81
C GLN A 178 -10.87 36.31 19.75
N ALA A 179 -10.73 35.32 18.88
CA ALA A 179 -11.63 35.12 17.75
C ALA A 179 -12.84 34.25 18.11
N ALA A 180 -14.01 34.63 17.60
CA ALA A 180 -15.18 33.76 17.62
C ALA A 180 -15.01 32.59 16.63
N SER A 181 -15.75 31.49 16.83
CA SER A 181 -15.64 30.29 15.98
C SER A 181 -15.89 30.57 14.49
N ASP A 182 -16.76 31.54 14.19
CA ASP A 182 -17.12 31.91 12.81
C ASP A 182 -16.09 32.84 12.15
N GLU A 183 -15.23 33.48 12.95
CA GLU A 183 -14.24 34.45 12.48
C GLU A 183 -12.83 33.84 12.34
N LEU A 184 -12.64 32.58 12.72
CA LEU A 184 -11.33 31.93 12.78
C LEU A 184 -10.52 32.04 11.47
N THR A 185 -11.18 32.01 10.31
CA THR A 185 -10.50 32.10 9.00
C THR A 185 -9.92 33.48 8.69
N GLU A 186 -10.33 34.54 9.38
CA GLU A 186 -9.88 35.91 9.11
C GLU A 186 -8.75 36.36 10.06
N VAL A 187 -8.49 35.59 11.11
CA VAL A 187 -7.55 35.91 12.21
C VAL A 187 -6.09 35.81 11.79
N LEU A 188 -5.78 34.77 11.01
CA LEU A 188 -4.45 34.48 10.50
C LEU A 188 -4.57 34.02 9.04
N PRO A 189 -3.53 34.23 8.22
CA PRO A 189 -3.44 33.58 6.92
C PRO A 189 -3.55 32.06 7.06
N ASP A 190 -4.08 31.38 6.03
CA ASP A 190 -4.23 29.92 6.01
C ASP A 190 -2.94 29.20 6.43
N ASP A 191 -1.78 29.66 5.96
CA ASP A 191 -0.46 29.10 6.31
C ASP A 191 -0.09 29.29 7.79
N GLY A 192 -0.55 30.37 8.41
CA GLY A 192 -0.36 30.64 9.83
C GLY A 192 -1.09 29.60 10.67
N TRP A 193 -2.37 29.36 10.36
CA TRP A 193 -3.16 28.33 11.02
C TRP A 193 -2.57 26.93 10.89
N ARG A 194 -2.13 26.58 9.67
CA ARG A 194 -1.49 25.29 9.40
C ARG A 194 -0.20 25.13 10.19
N SER A 195 0.65 26.15 10.21
CA SER A 195 1.93 26.12 10.91
C SER A 195 1.75 26.01 12.43
N VAL A 196 0.81 26.77 13.00
CA VAL A 196 0.52 26.74 14.45
C VAL A 196 -0.07 25.38 14.85
N ALA A 197 -1.05 24.87 14.11
CA ALA A 197 -1.66 23.57 14.41
C ALA A 197 -0.65 22.42 14.27
N ALA A 198 0.13 22.41 13.19
CA ALA A 198 1.14 21.39 12.95
C ALA A 198 2.25 21.44 14.01
N ALA A 199 2.75 22.63 14.37
CA ALA A 199 3.75 22.78 15.43
C ALA A 199 3.19 22.30 16.78
N ALA A 200 1.96 22.70 17.15
CA ALA A 200 1.32 22.26 18.38
C ALA A 200 1.17 20.72 18.43
N GLN A 201 0.82 20.10 17.30
CA GLN A 201 0.74 18.64 17.17
C GLN A 201 2.09 17.95 17.44
N ARG A 202 3.21 18.54 16.97
CA ARG A 202 4.56 17.98 17.20
C ARG A 202 4.99 18.16 18.65
N VAL A 203 4.70 19.32 19.26
CA VAL A 203 4.97 19.54 20.70
C VAL A 203 4.18 18.55 21.56
N ALA A 204 2.95 18.21 21.19
CA ALA A 204 2.17 17.18 21.88
C ALA A 204 2.81 15.77 21.87
N ARG A 205 3.83 15.52 21.03
CA ARG A 205 4.59 14.26 21.02
C ARG A 205 5.69 14.21 22.09
N VAL A 206 6.05 15.32 22.73
CA VAL A 206 7.15 15.37 23.73
C VAL A 206 6.80 14.54 24.97
N LEU A 207 7.68 13.63 25.40
CA LEU A 207 7.41 12.77 26.58
C LEU A 207 7.17 13.59 27.84
N ASP A 208 8.03 14.56 28.08
CA ASP A 208 8.12 15.28 29.34
C ASP A 208 7.42 16.63 29.29
N LEU A 209 6.44 16.80 28.38
CA LEU A 209 5.71 18.05 28.21
C LEU A 209 5.04 18.52 29.51
N ALA A 210 4.58 17.59 30.35
CA ALA A 210 4.00 17.89 31.65
C ALA A 210 4.96 18.58 32.65
N LYS A 211 6.28 18.54 32.41
CA LYS A 211 7.27 19.28 33.21
C LYS A 211 7.27 20.79 32.90
N GLU A 212 6.60 21.21 31.82
CA GLU A 212 6.46 22.60 31.39
C GLU A 212 4.97 22.97 31.31
N PRO A 213 4.31 23.25 32.44
CA PRO A 213 2.85 23.42 32.50
C PRO A 213 2.36 24.58 31.63
N ASP A 214 3.09 25.69 31.59
CA ASP A 214 2.77 26.85 30.75
C ASP A 214 2.74 26.50 29.25
N LEU A 215 3.69 25.69 28.79
CA LEU A 215 3.76 25.26 27.39
C LEU A 215 2.67 24.25 27.08
N LEU A 216 2.46 23.29 27.99
CA LEU A 216 1.38 22.31 27.87
C LEU A 216 0.01 23.00 27.76
N ASP A 217 -0.26 24.00 28.59
CA ASP A 217 -1.54 24.72 28.60
C ASP A 217 -1.75 25.48 27.30
N VAL A 218 -0.75 26.24 26.83
CA VAL A 218 -0.88 26.99 25.57
C VAL A 218 -1.04 26.05 24.38
N VAL A 219 -0.29 24.94 24.33
CA VAL A 219 -0.41 23.94 23.26
C VAL A 219 -1.78 23.27 23.29
N ARG A 220 -2.29 22.91 24.47
CA ARG A 220 -3.60 22.30 24.62
C ARG A 220 -4.71 23.23 24.14
N GLU A 221 -4.69 24.48 24.58
CA GLU A 221 -5.70 25.46 24.16
C GLU A 221 -5.62 25.76 22.66
N THR A 222 -4.40 25.86 22.12
CA THR A 222 -4.16 26.00 20.67
C THR A 222 -4.81 24.85 19.89
N LEU A 223 -4.55 23.60 20.28
CA LEU A 223 -5.15 22.43 19.63
C LEU A 223 -6.68 22.42 19.75
N LEU A 224 -7.23 22.79 20.92
CA LEU A 224 -8.67 22.87 21.11
C LEU A 224 -9.32 23.91 20.18
N VAL A 225 -8.69 25.07 19.96
CA VAL A 225 -9.21 26.07 19.02
C VAL A 225 -9.01 25.64 17.57
N CYS A 226 -7.82 25.15 17.19
CA CYS A 226 -7.56 24.64 15.83
C CYS A 226 -8.51 23.50 15.45
N SER A 227 -8.97 22.69 16.41
CA SER A 227 -9.96 21.63 16.17
C SER A 227 -11.35 22.14 15.75
N ARG A 228 -11.61 23.44 15.84
CA ARG A 228 -12.86 24.10 15.41
C ARG A 228 -12.68 24.89 14.11
N HIS A 229 -11.46 24.97 13.58
CA HIS A 229 -11.15 25.75 12.40
C HIS A 229 -11.96 25.28 11.17
N PRO A 230 -12.57 26.15 10.35
CA PRO A 230 -13.41 25.77 9.21
C PRO A 230 -12.75 24.83 8.19
N ASP A 231 -11.44 24.94 7.97
CA ASP A 231 -10.67 24.02 7.11
C ASP A 231 -10.45 22.65 7.80
N GLY A 232 -11.25 21.66 7.40
CA GLY A 232 -11.12 20.25 7.75
C GLY A 232 -10.38 19.39 6.72
N GLY A 233 -9.78 19.98 5.70
CA GLY A 233 -9.03 19.25 4.66
C GLY A 233 -9.85 18.81 3.45
N GLY A 234 -11.04 19.39 3.24
CA GLY A 234 -11.89 19.12 2.08
C GLY A 234 -12.73 17.83 2.20
N ALA A 235 -13.99 17.92 1.78
CA ALA A 235 -14.87 16.77 1.62
C ALA A 235 -14.82 16.31 0.16
N GLY A 236 -14.03 15.28 -0.14
CA GLY A 236 -14.31 14.47 -1.31
C GLY A 236 -15.67 13.81 -1.08
N THR A 237 -16.67 14.13 -1.89
CA THR A 237 -18.03 13.59 -1.76
C THR A 237 -18.15 12.16 -2.28
N ASP A 238 -17.11 11.65 -2.96
CA ASP A 238 -17.12 10.30 -3.51
C ASP A 238 -16.69 9.29 -2.43
N THR A 239 -17.68 8.62 -1.86
CA THR A 239 -17.47 7.52 -0.91
C THR A 239 -16.68 6.35 -1.49
N ASP A 240 -16.54 6.30 -2.81
CA ASP A 240 -16.06 5.15 -3.57
C ASP A 240 -14.64 5.32 -4.13
N ASP A 241 -14.08 6.53 -4.07
CA ASP A 241 -12.72 6.78 -4.53
C ASP A 241 -11.73 6.65 -3.36
N GLU A 242 -10.85 5.64 -3.42
CA GLU A 242 -9.68 5.51 -2.53
C GLU A 242 -8.77 6.75 -2.59
N SER A 243 -8.91 7.55 -3.66
CA SER A 243 -8.19 8.80 -3.91
C SER A 243 -8.96 10.06 -3.54
N CYS A 244 -10.01 9.99 -2.72
CA CYS A 244 -10.69 11.20 -2.22
C CYS A 244 -9.68 12.12 -1.52
N CYS A 245 -9.46 13.29 -2.13
CA CYS A 245 -8.38 14.22 -1.84
C CYS A 245 -8.49 14.83 -0.44
N VAL A 246 -8.04 14.10 0.57
CA VAL A 246 -7.73 14.63 1.90
C VAL A 246 -6.59 15.63 1.72
N THR A 247 -6.88 16.89 1.99
CA THR A 247 -5.86 17.94 2.05
C THR A 247 -5.15 17.81 3.38
N TRP A 248 -4.00 17.12 3.36
CA TRP A 248 -3.13 16.97 4.52
C TRP A 248 -2.64 18.33 5.03
N GLY A 249 -2.38 18.41 6.35
CA GLY A 249 -1.92 19.63 7.00
C GLY A 249 -3.04 20.65 7.28
N ALA A 250 -4.31 20.29 7.12
CA ALA A 250 -5.41 21.14 7.54
C ALA A 250 -5.39 21.33 9.07
N PRO A 251 -5.64 22.55 9.60
CA PRO A 251 -5.53 22.84 11.02
C PRO A 251 -6.37 21.91 11.90
N ARG A 252 -7.56 21.52 11.42
CA ARG A 252 -8.45 20.62 12.16
C ARG A 252 -7.92 19.18 12.24
N ILE A 253 -7.28 18.69 11.18
CA ILE A 253 -6.67 17.35 11.13
C ILE A 253 -5.48 17.30 12.10
N GLU A 254 -4.58 18.29 12.01
CA GLU A 254 -3.41 18.40 12.90
C GLU A 254 -3.84 18.52 14.37
N ALA A 255 -4.89 19.28 14.63
CA ALA A 255 -5.47 19.39 15.96
C ALA A 255 -6.03 18.06 16.48
N ALA A 256 -6.78 17.32 15.66
CA ALA A 256 -7.32 16.02 16.02
C ALA A 256 -6.22 15.02 16.41
N GLU A 257 -5.14 14.95 15.62
CA GLU A 257 -3.99 14.11 15.96
C GLU A 257 -3.32 14.56 17.27
N GLY A 258 -3.10 15.87 17.45
CA GLY A 258 -2.47 16.43 18.64
C GLY A 258 -3.27 16.17 19.90
N LEU A 259 -4.60 16.28 19.84
CA LEU A 259 -5.49 15.97 20.96
C LEU A 259 -5.40 14.49 21.34
N CYS A 260 -5.40 13.56 20.37
CA CYS A 260 -5.16 12.14 20.66
C CYS A 260 -3.81 11.91 21.33
N ARG A 261 -2.75 12.64 20.94
CA ARG A 261 -1.43 12.56 21.60
C ARG A 261 -1.47 13.06 23.05
N LEU A 262 -2.16 14.17 23.31
CA LEU A 262 -2.33 14.67 24.68
C LEU A 262 -3.12 13.70 25.57
N ALA A 263 -4.05 12.93 24.98
CA ALA A 263 -4.81 11.90 25.70
C ALA A 263 -3.97 10.68 26.12
N TRP A 264 -2.73 10.55 25.62
CA TRP A 264 -1.87 9.41 25.94
C TRP A 264 -1.44 9.35 27.40
N LYS A 265 -1.17 10.50 28.03
CA LYS A 265 -0.73 10.59 29.43
C LYS A 265 -1.77 11.26 30.31
N LYS A 266 -1.90 10.78 31.54
CA LYS A 266 -2.84 11.34 32.53
C LYS A 266 -2.54 12.81 32.83
N GLU A 267 -1.26 13.18 32.85
CA GLU A 267 -0.80 14.53 33.18
C GLU A 267 -1.05 15.54 32.07
N THR A 268 -1.15 15.09 30.81
CA THR A 268 -1.39 15.96 29.65
C THR A 268 -2.86 16.03 29.25
N SER A 269 -3.62 14.97 29.56
CA SER A 269 -5.05 14.83 29.27
C SER A 269 -5.95 15.59 30.25
N ASN A 270 -7.14 15.98 29.79
CA ASN A 270 -8.23 16.46 30.64
C ASN A 270 -9.59 16.18 30.00
N GLU A 271 -10.68 16.41 30.74
CA GLU A 271 -12.05 16.15 30.25
C GLU A 271 -12.40 16.93 28.98
N ARG A 272 -11.87 18.16 28.83
CA ARG A 272 -12.08 18.99 27.63
C ARG A 272 -11.46 18.35 26.39
N VAL A 273 -10.26 17.78 26.51
CA VAL A 273 -9.57 17.06 25.43
C VAL A 273 -10.36 15.82 25.03
N ILE A 274 -10.77 15.00 26.00
CA ILE A 274 -11.53 13.76 25.71
C ILE A 274 -12.89 14.06 25.10
N ARG A 275 -13.62 15.03 25.63
CA ARG A 275 -14.90 15.48 25.05
C ARG A 275 -14.70 15.96 23.62
N ARG A 276 -13.62 16.71 23.33
CA ARG A 276 -13.37 17.18 21.97
C ARG A 276 -13.03 16.04 21.02
N ILE A 277 -12.26 15.04 21.46
CA ILE A 277 -12.00 13.83 20.67
C ILE A 277 -13.30 13.10 20.33
N GLN A 278 -14.24 13.01 21.28
CA GLN A 278 -15.56 12.42 21.06
C GLN A 278 -16.35 13.17 19.98
N GLU A 279 -16.43 14.50 20.09
CA GLU A 279 -17.11 15.35 19.09
C GLU A 279 -16.49 15.20 17.69
N LEU A 280 -15.16 15.05 17.59
CA LEU A 280 -14.47 14.91 16.30
C LEU A 280 -14.68 13.54 15.63
N THR A 281 -15.24 12.54 16.33
CA THR A 281 -15.58 11.25 15.70
C THR A 281 -16.75 11.35 14.71
N GLU A 282 -17.57 12.39 14.84
CA GLU A 282 -18.69 12.69 13.95
C GLU A 282 -18.39 13.88 13.02
N ASP A 283 -17.13 14.34 12.96
CA ASP A 283 -16.74 15.50 12.14
C ASP A 283 -17.10 15.25 10.66
N PRO A 284 -17.67 16.24 9.94
CA PRO A 284 -18.05 16.07 8.53
C PRO A 284 -16.87 15.70 7.62
N ALA A 285 -15.64 16.12 7.94
CA ALA A 285 -14.47 15.85 7.13
C ALA A 285 -13.89 14.46 7.42
N PRO A 286 -13.78 13.56 6.42
CA PRO A 286 -13.25 12.21 6.63
C PRO A 286 -11.78 12.20 7.07
N GLY A 287 -10.98 13.22 6.69
CA GLY A 287 -9.59 13.35 7.15
C GLY A 287 -9.47 13.56 8.66
N VAL A 288 -10.43 14.25 9.26
CA VAL A 288 -10.48 14.49 10.72
C VAL A 288 -10.89 13.21 11.44
N ARG A 289 -11.93 12.52 10.97
CA ARG A 289 -12.34 11.22 11.52
C ARG A 289 -11.22 10.18 11.39
N TRP A 290 -10.49 10.18 10.27
CA TRP A 290 -9.29 9.35 10.07
C TRP A 290 -8.20 9.65 11.10
N ALA A 291 -7.94 10.93 11.40
CA ALA A 291 -6.95 11.30 12.42
C ALA A 291 -7.35 10.75 13.80
N ILE A 292 -8.63 10.79 14.16
CA ILE A 292 -9.12 10.16 15.39
C ILE A 292 -8.98 8.64 15.32
N ALA A 293 -9.35 7.99 14.20
CA ALA A 293 -9.23 6.54 14.02
C ALA A 293 -7.78 6.04 14.23
N ASN A 294 -6.78 6.77 13.74
CA ASN A 294 -5.37 6.44 13.94
C ASN A 294 -4.87 6.77 15.36
N GLY A 295 -5.43 7.81 15.98
CA GLY A 295 -5.04 8.29 17.30
C GLY A 295 -5.75 7.61 18.46
N VAL A 296 -6.85 6.90 18.25
CA VAL A 296 -7.73 6.43 19.34
C VAL A 296 -7.03 5.49 20.32
N LEU A 297 -6.06 4.69 19.87
CA LEU A 297 -5.27 3.82 20.74
C LEU A 297 -4.47 4.56 21.82
N GLN A 298 -4.19 5.85 21.64
CA GLN A 298 -3.49 6.63 22.65
C GLN A 298 -4.29 6.68 23.96
N LEU A 299 -5.62 6.53 23.92
CA LEU A 299 -6.48 6.51 25.10
C LEU A 299 -6.38 5.21 25.91
N TYR A 300 -5.66 4.19 25.45
CA TYR A 300 -5.70 2.83 26.01
C TYR A 300 -5.36 2.73 27.50
N ASP A 301 -4.34 3.48 27.97
CA ASP A 301 -3.81 3.34 29.32
C ASP A 301 -4.62 4.08 30.38
N HIS A 302 -5.24 5.23 30.03
CA HIS A 302 -5.90 6.11 31.00
C HIS A 302 -7.39 6.37 30.72
N HIS A 303 -7.86 6.11 29.52
CA HIS A 303 -9.22 6.38 29.07
C HIS A 303 -9.80 5.18 28.29
N ARG A 304 -9.53 3.96 28.78
CA ARG A 304 -9.86 2.70 28.07
C ARG A 304 -11.34 2.54 27.72
N ASP A 305 -12.24 2.89 28.63
CA ASP A 305 -13.68 2.76 28.39
C ASP A 305 -14.14 3.76 27.32
N ALA A 306 -13.64 4.99 27.37
CA ALA A 306 -13.88 5.98 26.33
C ALA A 306 -13.30 5.53 24.97
N MET A 307 -12.09 4.97 24.95
CA MET A 307 -11.48 4.41 23.73
C MET A 307 -12.39 3.35 23.09
N TRP A 308 -12.88 2.39 23.88
CA TRP A 308 -13.75 1.34 23.37
C TRP A 308 -15.08 1.90 22.85
N ALA A 309 -15.71 2.81 23.60
CA ALA A 309 -16.93 3.47 23.17
C ALA A 309 -16.73 4.18 21.81
N LEU A 310 -15.62 4.90 21.65
CA LEU A 310 -15.28 5.58 20.39
C LEU A 310 -15.08 4.61 19.24
N ILE A 311 -14.31 3.54 19.44
CA ILE A 311 -14.09 2.50 18.42
C ILE A 311 -15.44 1.89 18.00
N GLU A 312 -16.30 1.54 18.96
CA GLU A 312 -17.60 0.93 18.67
C GLU A 312 -18.54 1.89 17.94
N THR A 313 -18.61 3.15 18.36
CA THR A 313 -19.40 4.18 17.68
C THR A 313 -18.92 4.39 16.24
N MET A 314 -17.61 4.61 16.04
CA MET A 314 -17.06 4.85 14.70
C MET A 314 -17.23 3.63 13.79
N THR A 315 -16.97 2.43 14.31
CA THR A 315 -17.10 1.18 13.52
C THR A 315 -18.55 0.82 13.21
N ALA A 316 -19.53 1.31 13.98
CA ALA A 316 -20.95 1.13 13.71
C ALA A 316 -21.48 2.07 12.62
N SER A 317 -21.06 3.34 12.60
CA SER A 317 -21.66 4.37 11.74
C SER A 317 -20.81 4.80 10.53
N GLU A 318 -19.48 4.63 10.57
CA GLU A 318 -18.60 5.17 9.53
C GLU A 318 -18.86 4.52 8.18
N ILE A 319 -19.02 5.32 7.13
CA ILE A 319 -19.25 4.85 5.76
C ILE A 319 -18.00 4.95 4.89
N HIS A 320 -17.04 5.81 5.22
CA HIS A 320 -15.90 6.12 4.37
C HIS A 320 -14.83 5.03 4.46
N GLY A 321 -14.50 4.38 3.33
CA GLY A 321 -13.59 3.22 3.30
C GLY A 321 -12.21 3.54 3.84
N PHE A 322 -11.70 4.75 3.59
CA PHE A 322 -10.44 5.25 4.14
C PHE A 322 -10.40 5.28 5.68
N VAL A 323 -11.47 5.73 6.33
CA VAL A 323 -11.54 5.80 7.80
C VAL A 323 -11.71 4.40 8.39
N ILE A 324 -12.55 3.56 7.77
CA ILE A 324 -12.70 2.15 8.16
C ILE A 324 -11.37 1.41 8.04
N GLY A 325 -10.63 1.63 6.95
CA GLY A 325 -9.30 1.08 6.75
C GLY A 325 -8.35 1.44 7.90
N ALA A 326 -8.33 2.71 8.31
CA ALA A 326 -7.54 3.15 9.47
C ALA A 326 -7.95 2.47 10.78
N LEU A 327 -9.25 2.30 11.03
CA LEU A 327 -9.74 1.56 12.21
C LEU A 327 -9.29 0.09 12.19
N LEU A 328 -9.33 -0.55 11.02
CA LEU A 328 -8.92 -1.94 10.84
C LEU A 328 -7.42 -2.12 11.04
N THR A 329 -6.58 -1.34 10.35
CA THR A 329 -5.11 -1.50 10.37
C THR A 329 -4.44 -0.85 11.59
N GLY A 330 -5.13 0.05 12.28
CA GLY A 330 -4.65 0.72 13.48
C GLY A 330 -5.19 0.04 14.76
N PRO A 331 -6.24 0.60 15.39
CA PRO A 331 -6.73 0.14 16.68
C PRO A 331 -7.13 -1.33 16.71
N LEU A 332 -7.89 -1.81 15.73
CA LEU A 332 -8.41 -3.17 15.76
C LEU A 332 -7.31 -4.21 15.58
N GLN A 333 -6.37 -4.00 14.64
CA GLN A 333 -5.21 -4.89 14.46
C GLN A 333 -4.34 -4.98 15.73
N GLU A 334 -4.10 -3.87 16.43
CA GLU A 334 -3.32 -3.89 17.67
C GLU A 334 -4.09 -4.57 18.81
N LEU A 335 -5.37 -4.24 18.97
CA LEU A 335 -6.22 -4.80 20.02
C LEU A 335 -6.48 -6.30 19.82
N ALA A 336 -6.49 -6.80 18.58
CA ALA A 336 -6.59 -8.23 18.27
C ALA A 336 -5.48 -9.06 18.94
N LYS A 337 -4.34 -8.44 19.28
CA LYS A 337 -3.27 -9.11 20.02
C LYS A 337 -3.62 -9.44 21.47
N ARG A 338 -4.67 -8.81 22.02
CA ARG A 338 -5.09 -8.94 23.44
C ARG A 338 -6.57 -9.33 23.60
N TYR A 339 -7.43 -8.94 22.67
CA TYR A 339 -8.90 -9.08 22.75
C TYR A 339 -9.46 -9.64 21.45
N ASP A 340 -9.20 -10.91 21.17
CA ASP A 340 -9.60 -11.57 19.93
C ASP A 340 -11.12 -11.57 19.71
N THR A 341 -11.94 -12.08 20.63
CA THR A 341 -13.40 -12.22 20.41
C THR A 341 -14.10 -10.87 20.16
N ARG A 342 -13.82 -9.84 20.97
CA ARG A 342 -14.47 -8.52 20.80
C ARG A 342 -14.08 -7.89 19.48
N VAL A 343 -12.80 -7.97 19.12
CA VAL A 343 -12.29 -7.40 17.87
C VAL A 343 -12.81 -8.17 16.66
N THR A 344 -12.84 -9.50 16.70
CA THR A 344 -13.42 -10.32 15.62
C THR A 344 -14.85 -9.90 15.33
N ARG A 345 -15.70 -9.75 16.35
CA ARG A 345 -17.11 -9.34 16.18
C ARG A 345 -17.24 -7.99 15.48
N ILE A 346 -16.44 -7.03 15.90
CA ILE A 346 -16.42 -5.69 15.29
C ILE A 346 -15.98 -5.79 13.81
N MET A 347 -14.91 -6.53 13.52
CA MET A 347 -14.43 -6.72 12.15
C MET A 347 -15.47 -7.42 11.25
N LEU A 348 -16.12 -8.47 11.75
CA LEU A 348 -17.19 -9.16 11.01
C LEU A 348 -18.38 -8.25 10.73
N ALA A 349 -18.79 -7.44 11.71
CA ALA A 349 -19.87 -6.46 11.52
C ALA A 349 -19.51 -5.40 10.45
N ILE A 350 -18.26 -4.92 10.44
CA ILE A 350 -17.74 -4.01 9.40
C ILE A 350 -17.81 -4.67 8.02
N LEU A 351 -17.36 -5.91 7.88
CA LEU A 351 -17.34 -6.59 6.59
C LEU A 351 -18.74 -6.89 6.06
N ALA A 352 -19.67 -7.24 6.95
CA ALA A 352 -21.07 -7.48 6.59
C ALA A 352 -21.75 -6.21 6.03
N ARG A 353 -21.39 -5.02 6.53
CA ARG A 353 -22.01 -3.75 6.12
C ARG A 353 -21.28 -3.00 5.00
N SER A 354 -19.94 -3.10 4.92
CA SER A 354 -19.16 -2.09 4.21
C SER A 354 -19.25 -2.19 2.69
N GLY A 355 -19.53 -3.35 2.09
CA GLY A 355 -19.61 -3.56 0.63
C GLY A 355 -18.36 -3.19 -0.20
N LYS A 356 -17.38 -2.51 0.41
CA LYS A 356 -16.23 -1.87 -0.23
C LYS A 356 -15.08 -2.84 -0.38
N LYS A 357 -14.46 -2.79 -1.56
CA LYS A 357 -13.34 -3.61 -1.94
C LYS A 357 -12.15 -3.49 -0.98
N SER A 358 -11.65 -2.27 -0.72
CA SER A 358 -10.52 -2.03 0.21
C SER A 358 -10.79 -2.53 1.62
N VAL A 359 -12.00 -2.32 2.14
CA VAL A 359 -12.39 -2.79 3.47
C VAL A 359 -12.42 -4.32 3.52
N ARG A 360 -12.94 -4.96 2.47
CA ARG A 360 -12.93 -6.42 2.34
C ARG A 360 -11.50 -6.96 2.29
N ASP A 361 -10.65 -6.32 1.48
CA ASP A 361 -9.27 -6.74 1.27
C ASP A 361 -8.48 -6.77 2.60
N ILE A 362 -8.61 -5.70 3.40
CA ILE A 362 -7.99 -5.61 4.73
C ILE A 362 -8.61 -6.61 5.71
N GLY A 363 -9.95 -6.67 5.77
CA GLY A 363 -10.65 -7.48 6.76
C GLY A 363 -10.44 -8.98 6.60
N VAL A 364 -10.40 -9.49 5.36
CA VAL A 364 -10.11 -10.91 5.09
C VAL A 364 -8.71 -11.29 5.58
N GLY A 365 -7.72 -10.44 5.31
CA GLY A 365 -6.35 -10.65 5.78
C GLY A 365 -6.26 -10.67 7.31
N LEU A 366 -6.88 -9.70 7.99
CA LEU A 366 -6.85 -9.59 9.46
C LEU A 366 -7.59 -10.74 10.16
N LEU A 367 -8.80 -11.11 9.71
CA LEU A 367 -9.55 -12.23 10.29
C LEU A 367 -8.84 -13.57 10.05
N THR A 368 -8.21 -13.74 8.88
CA THR A 368 -7.36 -14.91 8.63
C THR A 368 -6.18 -14.94 9.58
N ALA A 369 -5.50 -13.82 9.82
CA ALA A 369 -4.43 -13.76 10.80
C ALA A 369 -4.91 -14.09 12.22
N ILE A 370 -6.07 -13.59 12.64
CA ILE A 370 -6.66 -13.93 13.96
C ILE A 370 -6.90 -15.43 14.06
N HIS A 371 -7.52 -16.07 13.06
CA HIS A 371 -7.67 -17.53 13.02
C HIS A 371 -6.31 -18.25 13.17
N LEU A 372 -5.33 -17.88 12.34
CA LEU A 372 -4.06 -18.58 12.28
C LEU A 372 -3.23 -18.45 13.56
N PHE A 373 -3.23 -17.27 14.19
CA PHE A 373 -2.40 -16.99 15.36
C PHE A 373 -3.12 -17.19 16.69
N ARG A 374 -4.44 -17.01 16.75
CA ARG A 374 -5.23 -17.00 18.00
C ARG A 374 -6.23 -18.13 18.14
N ASP A 375 -6.58 -18.83 17.06
CA ASP A 375 -7.57 -19.92 17.09
C ASP A 375 -8.97 -19.48 17.54
N GLU A 376 -9.33 -18.22 17.26
CA GLU A 376 -10.62 -17.66 17.65
C GLU A 376 -11.74 -18.24 16.75
N VAL A 377 -12.87 -18.60 17.36
CA VAL A 377 -13.93 -19.43 16.75
C VAL A 377 -14.62 -18.75 15.58
N GLU A 378 -15.00 -17.48 15.74
CA GLU A 378 -15.72 -16.73 14.71
C GLU A 378 -14.81 -16.41 13.52
N ALA A 379 -13.55 -16.03 13.79
CA ALA A 379 -12.52 -15.83 12.77
C ALA A 379 -12.18 -17.13 12.03
N THR A 380 -12.14 -18.26 12.73
CA THR A 380 -11.95 -19.60 12.15
C THR A 380 -13.08 -19.95 11.20
N THR A 381 -14.32 -19.68 11.59
CA THR A 381 -15.50 -19.94 10.76
C THR A 381 -15.44 -19.12 9.47
N PHE A 382 -15.11 -17.83 9.58
CA PHE A 382 -14.97 -16.92 8.46
C PHE A 382 -13.81 -17.30 7.53
N ALA A 383 -12.61 -17.55 8.06
CA ALA A 383 -11.45 -17.91 7.25
C ALA A 383 -11.69 -19.21 6.46
N ASN A 384 -12.35 -20.19 7.07
CA ASN A 384 -12.74 -21.43 6.40
C ASN A 384 -13.84 -21.24 5.36
N SER A 385 -14.79 -20.32 5.55
CA SER A 385 -15.80 -20.04 4.53
C SER A 385 -15.17 -19.42 3.29
N VAL A 386 -14.24 -18.47 3.46
CA VAL A 386 -13.47 -17.89 2.35
C VAL A 386 -12.68 -18.98 1.61
N ALA A 387 -12.00 -19.88 2.32
CA ALA A 387 -11.26 -20.97 1.70
C ALA A 387 -12.16 -21.96 0.93
N LYS A 388 -13.37 -22.25 1.44
CA LYS A 388 -14.36 -23.11 0.78
C LYS A 388 -14.98 -22.48 -0.45
N GLU A 389 -14.94 -21.15 -0.56
CA GLU A 389 -15.44 -20.41 -1.72
C GLU A 389 -14.33 -20.08 -2.74
N ALA A 390 -13.07 -20.49 -2.51
CA ALA A 390 -11.92 -20.18 -3.36
C ALA A 390 -12.10 -20.57 -4.84
N GLY A 391 -12.92 -21.59 -5.13
CA GLY A 391 -13.24 -22.01 -6.49
C GLY A 391 -14.19 -21.07 -7.22
N ARG A 392 -14.92 -20.20 -6.52
CA ARG A 392 -15.82 -19.19 -7.12
C ARG A 392 -15.34 -17.77 -6.89
N CYS A 393 -14.66 -17.52 -5.77
CA CYS A 393 -14.13 -16.22 -5.36
C CYS A 393 -12.64 -16.36 -5.01
N ALA A 394 -11.81 -16.70 -6.01
CA ALA A 394 -10.37 -16.90 -5.82
C ALA A 394 -9.67 -15.64 -5.30
N ARG A 395 -10.19 -14.46 -5.65
CA ARG A 395 -9.67 -13.18 -5.18
C ARG A 395 -9.66 -13.03 -3.65
N ASP A 396 -10.72 -13.45 -2.95
CA ASP A 396 -10.73 -13.35 -1.49
C ASP A 396 -9.76 -14.34 -0.84
N ALA A 397 -9.67 -15.55 -1.39
CA ALA A 397 -8.72 -16.56 -0.92
C ALA A 397 -7.25 -16.14 -1.16
N LEU A 398 -6.98 -15.33 -2.18
CA LEU A 398 -5.64 -14.77 -2.43
C LEU A 398 -5.15 -13.91 -1.27
N LEU A 399 -6.06 -13.16 -0.63
CA LEU A 399 -5.76 -12.32 0.54
C LEU A 399 -5.35 -13.14 1.78
N GLN A 400 -5.63 -14.45 1.78
CA GLN A 400 -5.24 -15.36 2.86
C GLN A 400 -3.79 -15.82 2.75
N MET A 401 -3.16 -15.70 1.57
CA MET A 401 -1.81 -16.24 1.33
C MET A 401 -0.73 -15.57 2.18
N ASP A 402 -0.82 -14.25 2.38
CA ASP A 402 0.14 -13.50 3.18
C ASP A 402 0.12 -13.90 4.67
N PRO A 403 -1.05 -13.92 5.35
CA PRO A 403 -1.17 -14.48 6.71
C PRO A 403 -0.73 -15.95 6.82
N ILE A 404 -1.08 -16.80 5.84
CA ILE A 404 -0.67 -18.22 5.80
C ILE A 404 0.85 -18.33 5.80
N ARG A 405 1.50 -17.60 4.90
CA ARG A 405 2.98 -17.57 4.80
C ARG A 405 3.62 -17.13 6.11
N ALA A 406 3.09 -16.09 6.75
CA ALA A 406 3.59 -15.60 8.03
C ALA A 406 3.43 -16.65 9.15
N ALA A 407 2.28 -17.32 9.22
CA ALA A 407 1.98 -18.32 10.25
C ALA A 407 2.85 -19.58 10.15
N ILE A 408 3.20 -20.03 8.93
CA ILE A 408 4.13 -21.15 8.71
C ILE A 408 5.54 -20.88 9.29
N LYS A 409 5.94 -19.60 9.39
CA LYS A 409 7.24 -19.17 9.93
C LYS A 409 7.28 -19.01 11.44
N GLN A 410 6.14 -18.89 12.13
CA GLN A 410 6.07 -18.44 13.53
C GLN A 410 6.04 -19.55 14.60
N GLY A 411 5.62 -20.77 14.29
CA GLY A 411 5.61 -21.89 15.25
C GLY A 411 4.72 -23.05 14.84
N GLU A 412 4.77 -24.18 15.56
CA GLU A 412 4.09 -25.43 15.18
C GLU A 412 2.56 -25.28 15.06
N LYS A 413 1.89 -24.70 16.06
CA LYS A 413 0.41 -24.55 16.06
C LYS A 413 -0.08 -23.63 14.93
N PRO A 414 0.42 -22.38 14.77
CA PRO A 414 0.07 -21.55 13.61
C PRO A 414 0.42 -22.20 12.28
N ARG A 415 1.55 -22.90 12.18
CA ARG A 415 1.96 -23.63 10.97
C ARG A 415 0.95 -24.70 10.59
N LYS A 416 0.55 -25.57 11.52
CA LYS A 416 -0.44 -26.63 11.25
C LYS A 416 -1.78 -26.05 10.77
N ARG A 417 -2.28 -24.98 11.40
CA ARG A 417 -3.50 -24.28 10.95
C ARG A 417 -3.34 -23.67 9.55
N ALA A 418 -2.22 -23.01 9.29
CA ALA A 418 -1.93 -22.39 8.01
C ALA A 418 -1.86 -23.40 6.87
N LEU A 419 -1.18 -24.54 7.09
CA LEU A 419 -1.09 -25.61 6.10
C LEU A 419 -2.45 -26.29 5.86
N ALA A 420 -3.25 -26.50 6.90
CA ALA A 420 -4.60 -27.03 6.74
C ALA A 420 -5.52 -26.08 5.93
N LEU A 421 -5.46 -24.78 6.21
CA LEU A 421 -6.21 -23.77 5.46
C LEU A 421 -5.72 -23.70 4.00
N MET A 422 -4.41 -23.67 3.78
CA MET A 422 -3.80 -23.66 2.45
C MET A 422 -4.16 -24.90 1.63
N ALA A 423 -4.15 -26.09 2.23
CA ALA A 423 -4.58 -27.32 1.57
C ALA A 423 -6.03 -27.24 1.11
N THR A 424 -6.91 -26.64 1.93
CA THR A 424 -8.31 -26.41 1.54
C THR A 424 -8.41 -25.45 0.37
N VAL A 425 -7.72 -24.31 0.42
CA VAL A 425 -7.70 -23.31 -0.65
C VAL A 425 -7.21 -23.92 -1.96
N VAL A 426 -6.07 -24.62 -1.96
CA VAL A 426 -5.48 -25.24 -3.15
C VAL A 426 -6.43 -26.25 -3.76
N ARG A 427 -7.00 -27.15 -2.95
CA ARG A 427 -7.91 -28.18 -3.43
C ARG A 427 -9.14 -27.57 -4.11
N VAL A 428 -9.82 -26.62 -3.44
CA VAL A 428 -11.05 -26.01 -3.95
C VAL A 428 -10.77 -25.12 -5.17
N ALA A 429 -9.67 -24.36 -5.17
CA ALA A 429 -9.28 -23.54 -6.32
C ALA A 429 -8.94 -24.40 -7.55
N TRP A 430 -8.28 -25.54 -7.33
CA TRP A 430 -7.97 -26.48 -8.41
C TRP A 430 -9.22 -27.15 -8.98
N GLU A 431 -10.12 -27.64 -8.12
CA GLU A 431 -11.43 -28.19 -8.54
C GLU A 431 -12.21 -27.17 -9.38
N GLY A 432 -12.24 -25.91 -8.95
CA GLY A 432 -12.88 -24.82 -9.69
C GLY A 432 -12.23 -24.56 -11.05
N LEU A 433 -10.91 -24.54 -11.12
CA LEU A 433 -10.18 -24.33 -12.39
C LEU A 433 -10.40 -25.49 -13.36
N GLN A 434 -10.44 -26.73 -12.87
CA GLN A 434 -10.74 -27.88 -13.71
C GLN A 434 -12.13 -27.79 -14.34
N GLU A 435 -13.12 -27.29 -13.61
CA GLU A 435 -14.48 -27.14 -14.11
C GLU A 435 -14.57 -26.05 -15.20
N GLU A 436 -13.91 -24.92 -15.00
CA GLU A 436 -13.79 -23.86 -16.02
C GLU A 436 -13.07 -24.38 -17.28
N MET A 437 -12.01 -25.18 -17.11
CA MET A 437 -11.27 -25.77 -18.23
C MET A 437 -12.09 -26.80 -19.03
N ARG A 438 -13.09 -27.44 -18.43
CA ARG A 438 -13.98 -28.40 -19.12
C ARG A 438 -15.10 -27.71 -19.90
N THR A 439 -15.51 -26.52 -19.45
CA THR A 439 -16.72 -25.86 -19.93
C THR A 439 -16.46 -24.83 -21.03
N ILE A 440 -15.21 -24.39 -21.22
CA ILE A 440 -14.85 -23.32 -22.15
C ILE A 440 -14.12 -23.86 -23.40
N ASP A 441 -14.76 -23.77 -24.56
CA ASP A 441 -14.08 -23.75 -25.88
C ASP A 441 -13.74 -22.28 -26.22
N GLY A 442 -12.61 -21.76 -25.73
CA GLY A 442 -12.25 -20.34 -25.90
C GLY A 442 -11.19 -19.79 -24.92
N PRO A 443 -10.94 -18.47 -24.91
CA PRO A 443 -9.99 -17.84 -24.00
C PRO A 443 -10.46 -17.96 -22.53
N ALA A 444 -9.51 -18.11 -21.61
CA ALA A 444 -9.78 -18.29 -20.19
C ALA A 444 -10.67 -17.19 -19.59
N SER A 445 -11.69 -17.59 -18.82
CA SER A 445 -12.56 -16.69 -18.06
C SER A 445 -11.76 -15.90 -17.01
N ASP A 446 -12.28 -14.77 -16.56
CA ASP A 446 -11.63 -14.00 -15.49
C ASP A 446 -11.57 -14.80 -14.18
N VAL A 447 -12.58 -15.65 -13.91
CA VAL A 447 -12.59 -16.59 -12.78
C VAL A 447 -11.43 -17.59 -12.89
N ALA A 448 -11.22 -18.19 -14.07
CA ALA A 448 -10.11 -19.11 -14.30
C ALA A 448 -8.74 -18.43 -14.13
N LYS A 449 -8.59 -17.18 -14.57
CA LYS A 449 -7.36 -16.39 -14.35
C LYS A 449 -7.12 -16.12 -12.87
N GLU A 450 -8.14 -15.75 -12.11
CA GLU A 450 -8.02 -15.51 -10.67
C GLU A 450 -7.67 -16.79 -9.90
N GLN A 451 -8.27 -17.94 -10.27
CA GLN A 451 -7.92 -19.25 -9.70
C GLN A 451 -6.47 -19.63 -10.03
N ALA A 452 -6.01 -19.40 -11.26
CA ALA A 452 -4.62 -19.64 -11.65
C ALA A 452 -3.64 -18.76 -10.85
N LEU A 453 -3.96 -17.47 -10.67
CA LEU A 453 -3.17 -16.55 -9.82
C LEU A 453 -3.10 -17.02 -8.36
N LEU A 454 -4.20 -17.55 -7.83
CA LEU A 454 -4.26 -18.11 -6.48
C LEU A 454 -3.40 -19.38 -6.32
N LEU A 455 -3.50 -20.32 -7.26
CA LEU A 455 -2.69 -21.55 -7.24
C LEU A 455 -1.19 -21.24 -7.39
N ASP A 456 -0.84 -20.27 -8.24
CA ASP A 456 0.53 -19.79 -8.37
C ASP A 456 1.02 -19.11 -7.08
N ALA A 457 0.19 -18.29 -6.45
CA ALA A 457 0.52 -17.69 -5.15
C ALA A 457 0.73 -18.74 -4.05
N ALA A 458 -0.01 -19.85 -4.09
CA ALA A 458 0.20 -20.98 -3.20
C ALA A 458 1.55 -21.67 -3.46
N ALA A 459 1.90 -21.95 -4.72
CA ALA A 459 3.20 -22.52 -5.08
C ALA A 459 4.38 -21.60 -4.66
N ARG A 460 4.26 -20.29 -4.89
CA ARG A 460 5.22 -19.27 -4.40
C ARG A 460 5.34 -19.28 -2.88
N THR A 461 4.23 -19.45 -2.17
CA THR A 461 4.22 -19.53 -0.72
C THR A 461 5.02 -20.75 -0.24
N VAL A 462 4.83 -21.92 -0.87
CA VAL A 462 5.63 -23.13 -0.58
C VAL A 462 7.13 -22.86 -0.79
N ALA A 463 7.53 -22.33 -1.95
CA ALA A 463 8.93 -22.01 -2.23
C ALA A 463 9.53 -21.03 -1.20
N THR A 464 8.75 -20.02 -0.79
CA THR A 464 9.19 -18.99 0.15
C THR A 464 9.34 -19.53 1.57
N VAL A 465 8.44 -20.41 2.04
CA VAL A 465 8.54 -20.96 3.41
C VAL A 465 9.64 -22.00 3.56
N VAL A 466 10.04 -22.62 2.45
CA VAL A 466 11.17 -23.56 2.36
C VAL A 466 12.52 -22.83 2.25
N GLY A 467 12.53 -21.53 1.96
CA GLY A 467 13.74 -20.71 1.95
C GLY A 467 14.46 -20.64 0.60
N VAL A 468 13.74 -20.86 -0.52
CA VAL A 468 14.32 -20.79 -1.88
C VAL A 468 15.00 -19.44 -2.18
N HIS A 469 14.48 -18.34 -1.63
CA HIS A 469 14.98 -16.98 -1.87
C HIS A 469 15.92 -16.44 -0.77
N ASP A 470 16.13 -17.19 0.32
CA ASP A 470 17.03 -16.76 1.42
C ASP A 470 18.51 -16.75 1.00
N ARG A 471 18.84 -17.27 -0.20
CA ARG A 471 20.19 -17.27 -0.77
C ARG A 471 20.50 -16.07 -1.68
N ALA A 472 19.49 -15.32 -2.14
CA ALA A 472 19.65 -14.30 -3.18
C ALA A 472 19.70 -12.86 -2.65
N ASP A 473 19.06 -12.58 -1.51
CA ASP A 473 19.07 -11.25 -0.92
C ASP A 473 20.27 -11.09 0.01
N GLY A 474 21.30 -10.40 -0.47
CA GLY A 474 22.44 -9.89 0.32
C GLY A 474 22.06 -8.84 1.36
N SER A 475 20.91 -9.00 2.01
CA SER A 475 20.52 -8.22 3.18
C SER A 475 21.37 -8.67 4.37
N GLU A 476 22.20 -7.75 4.87
CA GLU A 476 23.08 -7.92 6.05
C GLU A 476 22.31 -8.10 7.39
N GLY A 477 21.11 -8.67 7.36
CA GLY A 477 20.40 -9.16 8.53
C GLY A 477 20.42 -10.67 8.51
N GLY A 478 21.30 -11.29 9.30
CA GLY A 478 21.54 -12.74 9.35
C GLY A 478 20.28 -13.58 9.61
N SER A 479 19.47 -13.82 8.59
CA SER A 479 18.53 -14.93 8.56
C SER A 479 19.36 -16.19 8.41
N VAL A 480 19.59 -16.88 9.54
CA VAL A 480 20.14 -18.23 9.55
C VAL A 480 19.33 -19.05 8.52
N PRO A 481 19.96 -19.70 7.52
CA PRO A 481 19.25 -20.55 6.58
C PRO A 481 18.40 -21.52 7.37
N ARG A 482 17.07 -21.47 7.23
CA ARG A 482 16.20 -22.37 7.96
C ARG A 482 16.59 -23.77 7.53
N LYS A 483 17.14 -24.57 8.45
CA LYS A 483 17.30 -26.01 8.23
C LYS A 483 15.91 -26.55 7.99
N VAL A 484 15.61 -26.82 6.72
CA VAL A 484 14.44 -27.57 6.33
C VAL A 484 14.54 -28.91 7.05
N ASP A 485 13.50 -29.29 7.77
CA ASP A 485 13.45 -30.55 8.51
C ASP A 485 12.41 -31.49 7.91
N GLU A 486 12.52 -32.76 8.29
CA GLU A 486 11.65 -33.84 7.81
C GLU A 486 10.17 -33.61 8.18
N ALA A 487 9.92 -32.94 9.30
CA ALA A 487 8.56 -32.62 9.74
C ALA A 487 7.89 -31.63 8.78
N LEU A 488 8.59 -30.55 8.41
CA LEU A 488 8.09 -29.57 7.45
C LEU A 488 7.83 -30.20 6.08
N PHE A 489 8.70 -31.12 5.62
CA PHE A 489 8.49 -31.85 4.37
C PHE A 489 7.18 -32.63 4.40
N LYS A 490 6.97 -33.45 5.44
CA LYS A 490 5.77 -34.27 5.62
C LYS A 490 4.49 -33.42 5.71
N GLU A 491 4.55 -32.26 6.36
CA GLU A 491 3.40 -31.37 6.51
C GLU A 491 3.03 -30.66 5.19
N ILE A 492 4.02 -30.36 4.32
CA ILE A 492 3.81 -29.66 3.04
C ILE A 492 3.52 -30.61 1.88
N ASP A 493 3.99 -31.86 1.94
CA ASP A 493 3.88 -32.84 0.86
C ASP A 493 2.45 -33.02 0.30
N PRO A 494 1.37 -33.03 1.11
CA PRO A 494 0.01 -33.07 0.58
C PRO A 494 -0.31 -31.87 -0.32
N ILE A 495 0.15 -30.67 0.04
CA ILE A 495 -0.09 -29.45 -0.73
C ILE A 495 0.70 -29.50 -2.04
N VAL A 496 1.97 -29.91 -1.99
CA VAL A 496 2.81 -30.10 -3.19
C VAL A 496 2.18 -31.12 -4.13
N SER A 497 1.64 -32.22 -3.60
CA SER A 497 0.97 -33.25 -4.39
C SER A 497 -0.26 -32.72 -5.12
N HIS A 498 -1.07 -31.85 -4.50
CA HIS A 498 -2.20 -31.22 -5.18
C HIS A 498 -1.74 -30.21 -6.24
N LEU A 499 -0.71 -29.41 -5.93
CA LEU A 499 -0.18 -28.41 -6.87
C LEU A 499 0.57 -29.05 -8.05
N ALA A 500 1.11 -30.27 -7.91
CA ALA A 500 1.84 -30.97 -8.97
C ALA A 500 1.00 -31.21 -10.24
N ALA A 501 -0.32 -31.28 -10.12
CA ALA A 501 -1.23 -31.46 -11.26
C ALA A 501 -1.62 -30.15 -11.96
N VAL A 502 -1.28 -28.98 -11.39
CA VAL A 502 -1.69 -27.67 -11.89
C VAL A 502 -0.86 -27.31 -13.13
N PRO A 503 -1.49 -27.06 -14.30
CA PRO A 503 -0.80 -26.83 -15.56
C PRO A 503 -0.32 -25.37 -15.69
N LEU A 504 0.48 -24.90 -14.72
CA LEU A 504 1.06 -23.55 -14.70
C LEU A 504 2.59 -23.65 -14.65
N PRO A 505 3.32 -23.14 -15.65
CA PRO A 505 4.78 -23.15 -15.66
C PRO A 505 5.43 -22.50 -14.44
N SER A 506 4.91 -21.34 -14.02
CA SER A 506 5.40 -20.62 -12.84
C SER A 506 5.22 -21.43 -11.55
N ALA A 507 4.05 -22.05 -11.35
CA ALA A 507 3.80 -22.91 -10.21
C ALA A 507 4.74 -24.13 -10.23
N THR A 508 4.90 -24.77 -11.39
CA THR A 508 5.84 -25.87 -11.62
C THR A 508 7.26 -25.48 -11.20
N HIS A 509 7.73 -24.30 -11.63
CA HIS A 509 9.04 -23.78 -11.27
C HIS A 509 9.21 -23.63 -9.75
N HIS A 510 8.27 -22.96 -9.09
CA HIS A 510 8.33 -22.73 -7.65
C HIS A 510 8.31 -24.04 -6.85
N LEU A 511 7.54 -25.04 -7.27
CA LEU A 511 7.53 -26.35 -6.64
C LEU A 511 8.87 -27.08 -6.80
N LEU A 512 9.46 -27.06 -7.99
CA LEU A 512 10.76 -27.68 -8.23
C LEU A 512 11.88 -27.03 -7.40
N GLN A 513 11.87 -25.69 -7.31
CA GLN A 513 12.80 -24.96 -6.43
C GLN A 513 12.65 -25.38 -4.96
N ALA A 514 11.40 -25.54 -4.49
CA ALA A 514 11.14 -26.01 -3.14
C ALA A 514 11.64 -27.44 -2.92
N LEU A 515 11.33 -28.35 -3.85
CA LEU A 515 11.75 -29.77 -3.80
C LEU A 515 13.27 -29.93 -3.76
N GLU A 516 14.02 -29.08 -4.48
CA GLU A 516 15.50 -29.10 -4.47
C GLU A 516 16.11 -28.94 -3.06
N GLN A 517 15.44 -28.20 -2.18
CA GLN A 517 15.89 -28.03 -0.78
C GLN A 517 15.66 -29.28 0.06
N PHE A 518 14.69 -30.12 -0.29
CA PHE A 518 14.35 -31.35 0.44
C PHE A 518 15.17 -32.57 -0.01
N VAL A 519 15.93 -32.49 -1.10
CA VAL A 519 16.73 -33.63 -1.63
C VAL A 519 17.60 -34.31 -0.56
N PRO A 520 18.32 -33.58 0.33
CA PRO A 520 19.14 -34.23 1.36
C PRO A 520 18.35 -34.94 2.47
N ILE A 521 17.05 -34.69 2.58
CA ILE A 521 16.20 -35.16 3.68
C ILE A 521 15.56 -36.49 3.32
N ASP A 522 14.91 -36.55 2.15
CA ASP A 522 14.29 -37.76 1.62
C ASP A 522 14.46 -37.79 0.09
N PRO A 523 15.62 -38.24 -0.41
CA PRO A 523 15.94 -38.16 -1.83
C PRO A 523 14.97 -38.99 -2.67
N ARG A 524 14.51 -40.15 -2.17
CA ARG A 524 13.56 -41.02 -2.88
C ARG A 524 12.23 -40.30 -3.09
N THR A 525 11.58 -39.84 -2.01
CA THR A 525 10.26 -39.22 -2.11
C THR A 525 10.31 -37.94 -2.93
N VAL A 526 11.36 -37.12 -2.74
CA VAL A 526 11.55 -35.89 -3.52
C VAL A 526 11.70 -36.17 -5.01
N PHE A 527 12.39 -37.24 -5.40
CA PHE A 527 12.54 -37.60 -6.82
C PHE A 527 11.21 -38.00 -7.45
N LEU A 528 10.40 -38.80 -6.74
CA LEU A 528 9.06 -39.17 -7.20
C LEU A 528 8.15 -37.94 -7.34
N ARG A 529 8.26 -36.97 -6.42
CA ARG A 529 7.51 -35.70 -6.49
C ARG A 529 7.97 -34.81 -7.64
N LEU A 530 9.28 -34.71 -7.88
CA LEU A 530 9.82 -34.03 -9.06
C LEU A 530 9.21 -34.64 -10.33
N GLY A 531 9.20 -35.96 -10.42
CA GLY A 531 8.56 -36.69 -11.51
C GLY A 531 7.12 -36.28 -11.73
N ALA A 532 6.31 -36.34 -10.68
CA ALA A 532 4.89 -35.96 -10.76
C ALA A 532 4.68 -34.49 -11.19
N VAL A 533 5.46 -33.56 -10.64
CA VAL A 533 5.39 -32.12 -10.99
C VAL A 533 5.73 -31.89 -12.46
N VAL A 534 6.78 -32.55 -12.97
CA VAL A 534 7.21 -32.44 -14.37
C VAL A 534 6.21 -33.08 -15.33
N THR A 535 5.83 -34.34 -15.08
CA THR A 535 5.04 -35.14 -16.03
C THR A 535 3.56 -34.77 -16.03
N SER A 536 3.06 -34.23 -14.92
CA SER A 536 1.67 -33.77 -14.80
C SER A 536 1.54 -32.29 -15.18
N GLY A 537 1.70 -31.39 -14.21
CA GLY A 537 1.51 -29.95 -14.40
C GLY A 537 2.48 -29.34 -15.40
N GLY A 538 3.77 -29.68 -15.31
CA GLY A 538 4.82 -29.13 -16.16
C GLY A 538 4.62 -29.44 -17.64
N SER A 539 4.38 -30.71 -17.99
CA SER A 539 4.14 -31.13 -19.37
C SER A 539 2.89 -30.47 -19.96
N LYS A 540 1.75 -30.54 -19.23
CA LYS A 540 0.47 -29.95 -19.66
C LYS A 540 0.50 -28.42 -19.76
N GLY A 541 1.26 -27.77 -18.88
CA GLY A 541 1.42 -26.31 -18.86
C GLY A 541 2.44 -25.76 -19.85
N GLY A 542 3.21 -26.63 -20.53
CA GLY A 542 4.25 -26.19 -21.46
C GLY A 542 5.54 -25.72 -20.77
N TYR A 543 5.81 -26.13 -19.53
CA TYR A 543 7.05 -25.80 -18.80
C TYR A 543 8.31 -26.25 -19.55
N HIS A 544 8.20 -27.32 -20.35
CA HIS A 544 9.25 -27.80 -21.25
C HIS A 544 9.51 -26.91 -22.48
N ALA A 545 8.76 -25.85 -22.68
CA ALA A 545 9.08 -24.84 -23.68
C ALA A 545 9.91 -23.67 -23.09
N GLU A 546 10.03 -23.58 -21.76
CA GLU A 546 10.70 -22.48 -21.07
C GLU A 546 12.19 -22.79 -20.78
N SER A 547 13.10 -21.90 -21.18
CA SER A 547 14.55 -22.09 -20.99
C SER A 547 14.93 -22.16 -19.50
N LEU A 548 14.40 -21.26 -18.66
CA LEU A 548 14.61 -21.25 -17.22
C LEU A 548 14.12 -22.54 -16.54
N GLY A 549 13.06 -23.14 -17.08
CA GLY A 549 12.52 -24.38 -16.55
C GLY A 549 13.40 -25.60 -16.82
N SER A 550 14.05 -25.59 -17.99
CA SER A 550 14.95 -26.66 -18.44
C SER A 550 16.17 -26.86 -17.56
N ASP A 551 16.81 -25.76 -17.19
CA ASP A 551 18.07 -25.79 -16.47
C ASP A 551 17.90 -26.32 -15.05
N LEU A 552 16.77 -26.02 -14.40
CA LEU A 552 16.48 -26.49 -13.05
C LEU A 552 16.29 -28.01 -13.00
N VAL A 553 15.48 -28.58 -13.91
CA VAL A 553 15.26 -30.03 -13.94
C VAL A 553 16.56 -30.76 -14.26
N VAL A 554 17.31 -30.31 -15.26
CA VAL A 554 18.61 -30.88 -15.64
C VAL A 554 19.58 -30.85 -14.46
N ARG A 555 19.68 -29.72 -13.74
CA ARG A 555 20.51 -29.58 -12.55
C ARG A 555 20.11 -30.57 -11.46
N MET A 556 18.82 -30.71 -11.17
CA MET A 556 18.34 -31.66 -10.17
C MET A 556 18.65 -33.10 -10.57
N VAL A 557 18.34 -33.52 -11.82
CA VAL A 557 18.63 -34.88 -12.29
C VAL A 557 20.14 -35.17 -12.25
N ARG A 558 21.00 -34.24 -12.68
CA ARG A 558 22.47 -34.38 -12.58
C ARG A 558 22.92 -34.57 -11.13
N ARG A 559 22.34 -33.82 -10.18
CA ARG A 559 22.61 -34.00 -8.75
C ARG A 559 22.22 -35.40 -8.27
N TYR A 560 21.08 -35.93 -8.70
CA TYR A 560 20.68 -37.30 -8.36
C TYR A 560 21.61 -38.37 -8.94
N LEU A 561 22.07 -38.19 -10.18
CA LEU A 561 23.02 -39.10 -10.82
C LEU A 561 24.41 -39.08 -10.15
N ALA A 562 24.81 -37.92 -9.61
CA ALA A 562 26.09 -37.74 -8.92
C ALA A 562 26.05 -38.20 -7.46
N ASP A 563 25.05 -37.73 -6.69
CA ASP A 563 25.05 -37.84 -5.22
C ASP A 563 24.10 -38.92 -4.69
N TYR A 564 23.13 -39.38 -5.48
CA TYR A 564 22.04 -40.28 -5.02
C TYR A 564 21.78 -41.44 -5.99
N ARG A 565 22.84 -41.93 -6.64
CA ARG A 565 22.77 -42.98 -7.67
C ARG A 565 22.08 -44.26 -7.19
N ASP A 566 22.31 -44.62 -5.92
CA ASP A 566 21.72 -45.81 -5.27
C ASP A 566 20.19 -45.74 -5.21
N VAL A 567 19.60 -44.54 -5.09
CA VAL A 567 18.14 -44.36 -5.11
C VAL A 567 17.58 -44.71 -6.49
N LEU A 568 18.28 -44.30 -7.55
CA LEU A 568 17.87 -44.59 -8.93
C LEU A 568 18.10 -46.06 -9.29
N GLN A 569 19.22 -46.67 -8.87
CA GLN A 569 19.51 -48.08 -9.18
C GLN A 569 18.74 -49.07 -8.29
N GLY A 570 18.49 -48.71 -7.03
CA GLY A 570 17.80 -49.56 -6.07
C GLY A 570 16.28 -49.59 -6.24
N ASP A 571 15.67 -48.51 -6.74
CA ASP A 571 14.22 -48.38 -6.82
C ASP A 571 13.69 -48.41 -8.27
N PRO A 572 12.93 -49.45 -8.67
CA PRO A 572 12.29 -49.53 -9.99
C PRO A 572 11.36 -48.36 -10.31
N GLU A 573 10.69 -47.80 -9.29
CA GLU A 573 9.77 -46.68 -9.45
C GLU A 573 10.54 -45.40 -9.80
N CYS A 574 11.67 -45.14 -9.14
CA CYS A 574 12.52 -44.00 -9.47
C CYS A 574 13.13 -44.13 -10.88
N ARG A 575 13.49 -45.33 -11.34
CA ARG A 575 13.94 -45.52 -12.74
C ARG A 575 12.87 -45.17 -13.74
N ARG A 576 11.64 -45.64 -13.51
CA ARG A 576 10.50 -45.32 -14.38
C ARG A 576 10.26 -43.82 -14.43
N VAL A 577 10.26 -43.16 -13.27
CA VAL A 577 10.10 -41.69 -13.19
C VAL A 577 11.22 -40.96 -13.94
N LEU A 578 12.46 -41.44 -13.86
CA LEU A 578 13.57 -40.84 -14.59
C LEU A 578 13.34 -40.91 -16.11
N VAL A 579 12.88 -42.05 -16.63
CA VAL A 579 12.50 -42.20 -18.04
C VAL A 579 11.35 -41.27 -18.40
N ASP A 580 10.28 -41.25 -17.60
CA ASP A 580 9.11 -40.41 -17.85
C ASP A 580 9.48 -38.91 -17.88
N VAL A 581 10.39 -38.47 -16.99
CA VAL A 581 10.90 -37.10 -16.96
C VAL A 581 11.70 -36.80 -18.23
N LEU A 582 12.58 -37.68 -18.66
CA LEU A 582 13.38 -37.49 -19.88
C LEU A 582 12.51 -37.45 -21.13
N ASP A 583 11.46 -38.27 -21.18
CA ASP A 583 10.51 -38.33 -22.29
C ASP A 583 9.80 -36.99 -22.51
N VAL A 584 9.43 -36.29 -21.44
CA VAL A 584 8.84 -34.94 -21.51
C VAL A 584 9.82 -33.92 -22.13
N PHE A 585 11.13 -34.16 -22.05
CA PHE A 585 12.17 -33.23 -22.49
C PHE A 585 13.01 -33.73 -23.68
N LEU A 586 12.55 -34.77 -24.41
CA LEU A 586 13.25 -35.40 -25.55
C LEU A 586 13.67 -34.42 -26.67
N HIS A 587 13.02 -33.26 -26.76
CA HIS A 587 13.30 -32.25 -27.78
C HIS A 587 14.45 -31.28 -27.41
N TRP A 588 15.11 -31.44 -26.26
CA TRP A 588 16.17 -30.53 -25.80
C TRP A 588 17.62 -31.04 -26.03
N PRO A 589 18.57 -30.16 -26.40
CA PRO A 589 19.99 -30.52 -26.52
C PRO A 589 20.61 -31.06 -25.22
N ASN A 590 20.32 -30.43 -24.08
CA ASN A 590 20.87 -30.82 -22.77
C ASN A 590 20.30 -32.16 -22.26
N ALA A 591 19.06 -32.51 -22.65
CA ALA A 591 18.44 -33.80 -22.34
C ALA A 591 19.08 -34.94 -23.14
N ARG A 592 19.54 -34.67 -24.38
CA ARG A 592 20.31 -35.64 -25.18
C ARG A 592 21.67 -35.95 -24.55
N GLU A 593 22.38 -34.92 -24.07
CA GLU A 593 23.63 -35.09 -23.32
C GLU A 593 23.40 -35.92 -22.03
N LEU A 594 22.28 -35.68 -21.35
CA LEU A 594 21.86 -36.46 -20.18
C LEU A 594 21.52 -37.91 -20.54
N SER A 595 20.82 -38.14 -21.64
CA SER A 595 20.50 -39.48 -22.15
C SER A 595 21.75 -40.28 -22.46
N SER A 596 22.78 -39.66 -23.05
CA SER A 596 24.07 -40.34 -23.27
C SER A 596 24.82 -40.68 -21.98
N GLN A 597 24.69 -39.84 -20.94
CA GLN A 597 25.29 -40.12 -19.62
C GLN A 597 24.58 -41.28 -18.91
N LEU A 598 23.30 -41.51 -19.17
CA LEU A 598 22.53 -42.60 -18.53
C LEU A 598 22.99 -43.99 -18.99
N ASP A 599 23.34 -44.15 -20.26
CA ASP A 599 23.90 -45.41 -20.80
C ASP A 599 25.21 -45.80 -20.10
N ASP A 600 26.02 -44.82 -19.70
CA ASP A 600 27.27 -45.02 -18.95
C ASP A 600 27.05 -45.26 -17.44
N ILE A 601 25.91 -44.83 -16.90
CA ILE A 601 25.58 -44.91 -15.46
C ILE A 601 24.86 -46.22 -15.10
N PHE A 602 24.13 -46.81 -16.03
CA PHE A 602 23.36 -48.05 -15.86
C PHE A 602 24.03 -49.31 -16.45
N ARG A 603 25.27 -49.18 -16.95
CA ARG A 603 26.24 -50.28 -17.07
C ARG A 603 26.90 -50.57 -15.74
#